data_AF-A0A833UHB3-F1
#
_entry.id   AF-A0A833UHB3-F1
#
_cell.length_a   1.000
_cell.length_b   1.000
_cell.length_c   1.000
_cell.angle_alpha   90.00
_cell.angle_beta   90.00
_cell.angle_gamma   90.00
#
_symmetry.space_group_name_H-M   'P 1'
#
loop_
_entity.id
_entity.type
_entity.pdbx_description
1 polymer ?
#
loop_
_entity_poly.entity_id
_entity_poly.type
_entity_poly.pdbx_seq_one_letter_code
_entity_poly.pdbx_strand_id
1 'polypeptide(L)'
;MSSSVTSTPSPVSDGSNTASELPLVTINTSSQLPYKLASSNYPSWRATFLTILIGYDLMVYLDGTLRCPTPTTGSSTSIVARYAHWYRQDQLLLNAIFASISEASMPLIAMTTTSRDAWQHLARLFATKSRAQIMQLKEDLTLIQRHFHRVSEFLHAV
;
A
#
# COMPACT_ATOMS: atom_id res chain seq x y z
N MET A 1 28.33 65.48 -34.68
CA MET A 1 28.33 64.55 -33.53
C MET A 1 27.07 63.71 -33.66
N SER A 2 27.18 62.53 -34.28
CA SER A 2 26.05 61.67 -34.58
C SER A 2 26.01 60.53 -33.56
N SER A 3 24.90 60.42 -32.84
CA SER A 3 24.68 59.39 -31.82
C SER A 3 24.08 58.13 -32.47
N SER A 4 24.79 57.01 -32.38
CA SER A 4 24.29 55.69 -32.80
C SER A 4 23.50 55.05 -31.66
N VAL A 5 22.26 54.66 -31.95
CA VAL A 5 21.39 53.84 -31.10
C VAL A 5 21.72 52.38 -31.28
N THR A 6 22.18 51.70 -30.22
CA THR A 6 22.38 50.25 -30.18
C THR A 6 21.14 49.60 -29.58
N SER A 7 20.36 48.92 -30.42
CA SER A 7 19.22 48.08 -30.01
C SER A 7 19.70 46.74 -29.43
N THR A 8 19.38 46.49 -28.16
CA THR A 8 19.60 45.22 -27.45
C THR A 8 18.49 44.23 -27.79
N PRO A 9 18.78 42.96 -28.18
CA PRO A 9 17.72 41.97 -28.32
C PRO A 9 17.35 41.39 -26.94
N SER A 10 16.04 41.29 -26.70
CA SER A 10 15.40 40.72 -25.51
C SER A 10 15.77 39.24 -25.32
N PRO A 11 15.77 38.73 -24.08
CA PRO A 11 15.94 37.30 -23.85
C PRO A 11 14.68 36.56 -24.33
N VAL A 12 14.88 35.59 -25.20
CA VAL A 12 13.87 34.58 -25.56
C VAL A 12 13.42 33.89 -24.27
N SER A 13 12.16 34.11 -23.90
CA SER A 13 11.48 33.29 -22.90
C SER A 13 11.25 31.91 -23.52
N ASP A 14 12.22 31.03 -23.35
CA ASP A 14 11.99 29.60 -23.51
C ASP A 14 10.97 29.20 -22.44
N GLY A 15 9.73 29.01 -22.89
CA GLY A 15 8.68 28.34 -22.14
C GLY A 15 9.10 26.89 -21.91
N SER A 16 10.01 26.68 -20.96
CA SER A 16 10.26 25.40 -20.35
C SER A 16 8.98 25.02 -19.61
N ASN A 17 8.14 24.22 -20.25
CA ASN A 17 7.14 23.41 -19.58
C ASN A 17 7.89 22.42 -18.67
N THR A 18 8.35 22.91 -17.51
CA THR A 18 8.75 22.05 -16.41
C THR A 18 7.48 21.36 -15.95
N ALA A 19 7.31 20.08 -16.34
CA ALA A 19 6.47 19.17 -15.59
C ALA A 19 7.04 19.15 -14.16
N SER A 20 6.55 20.07 -13.33
CA SER A 20 7.02 20.34 -11.99
C SER A 20 7.13 19.04 -11.23
N GLU A 21 8.27 18.84 -10.58
CA GLU A 21 8.50 17.78 -9.61
C GLU A 21 7.32 17.76 -8.63
N LEU A 22 6.42 16.78 -8.80
CA LEU A 22 5.41 16.52 -7.80
C LEU A 22 6.14 16.22 -6.48
N PRO A 23 5.74 16.85 -5.37
CA PRO A 23 6.41 16.61 -4.10
C PRO A 23 6.15 15.16 -3.65
N LEU A 24 7.20 14.52 -3.14
CA LEU A 24 7.07 13.21 -2.51
C LEU A 24 6.28 13.32 -1.21
N VAL A 25 5.38 12.38 -0.98
CA VAL A 25 4.56 12.30 0.23
C VAL A 25 5.06 11.18 1.12
N THR A 26 5.32 11.50 2.39
CA THR A 26 5.69 10.53 3.42
C THR A 26 4.53 10.31 4.38
N ILE A 27 4.33 9.06 4.80
CA ILE A 27 3.33 8.69 5.80
C ILE A 27 4.06 8.50 7.12
N ASN A 28 3.68 9.29 8.13
CA ASN A 28 4.22 9.13 9.47
C ASN A 28 3.37 8.11 10.24
N THR A 29 3.73 6.85 10.11
CA THR A 29 2.96 5.74 10.70
C THR A 29 2.92 5.77 12.22
N SER A 30 3.92 6.35 12.89
CA SER A 30 3.93 6.40 14.35
C SER A 30 2.93 7.40 14.93
N SER A 31 2.59 8.45 14.18
CA SER A 31 1.58 9.44 14.60
C SER A 31 0.20 9.20 14.01
N GLN A 32 0.13 8.58 12.82
CA GLN A 32 -1.13 8.43 12.08
C GLN A 32 -1.82 7.07 12.30
N LEU A 33 -1.09 6.06 12.79
CA LEU A 33 -1.67 4.75 13.09
C LEU A 33 -1.69 4.51 14.60
N PRO A 34 -2.87 4.24 15.18
CA PRO A 34 -2.99 3.99 16.63
C PRO A 34 -2.37 2.65 17.06
N TYR A 35 -2.16 1.72 16.13
CA TYR A 35 -1.59 0.41 16.40
C TYR A 35 -0.90 -0.16 15.16
N LYS A 36 0.10 -1.02 15.39
CA LYS A 36 0.77 -1.79 14.34
C LYS A 36 -0.09 -2.99 13.92
N LEU A 37 0.06 -3.42 12.67
CA LEU A 37 -0.60 -4.62 12.17
C LEU A 37 -0.13 -5.85 12.95
N ALA A 38 -1.09 -6.51 13.56
CA ALA A 38 -0.98 -7.79 14.22
C ALA A 38 -2.01 -8.74 13.63
N SER A 39 -1.89 -10.02 13.98
CA SER A 39 -2.66 -11.04 13.29
C SER A 39 -4.16 -11.07 13.62
N SER A 40 -4.59 -10.28 14.60
CA SER A 40 -5.97 -10.16 15.09
C SER A 40 -6.67 -8.86 14.67
N ASN A 41 -5.93 -7.85 14.20
CA ASN A 41 -6.47 -6.50 13.96
C ASN A 41 -6.42 -6.07 12.48
N TYR A 42 -6.16 -7.00 11.56
CA TYR A 42 -6.02 -6.71 10.13
C TYR A 42 -7.17 -5.87 9.54
N PRO A 43 -8.47 -6.16 9.79
CA PRO A 43 -9.56 -5.35 9.22
C PRO A 43 -9.47 -3.87 9.63
N SER A 44 -9.21 -3.61 10.91
CA SER A 44 -9.14 -2.26 11.47
C SER A 44 -7.87 -1.52 11.03
N TRP A 45 -6.73 -2.22 11.01
CA TRP A 45 -5.47 -1.69 10.47
C TRP A 45 -5.65 -1.30 9.00
N ARG A 46 -6.22 -2.20 8.19
CA ARG A 46 -6.44 -1.99 6.76
C ARG A 46 -7.34 -0.79 6.51
N ALA A 47 -8.44 -0.65 7.26
CA ALA A 47 -9.35 0.47 7.13
C ALA A 47 -8.66 1.81 7.41
N THR A 48 -7.86 1.88 8.49
CA THR A 48 -7.11 3.09 8.84
C THR A 48 -6.05 3.42 7.79
N PHE A 49 -5.25 2.44 7.39
CA PHE A 49 -4.19 2.63 6.39
C PHE A 49 -4.77 3.07 5.04
N LEU A 50 -5.86 2.44 4.60
CA LEU A 50 -6.56 2.80 3.36
C LEU A 50 -7.13 4.22 3.43
N THR A 51 -7.66 4.65 4.57
CA THR A 51 -8.16 6.02 4.75
C THR A 51 -7.04 7.05 4.58
N ILE A 52 -5.85 6.77 5.14
CA ILE A 52 -4.66 7.62 4.97
C ILE A 52 -4.26 7.70 3.49
N LEU A 53 -4.17 6.55 2.82
CA LEU A 53 -3.79 6.50 1.41
C LEU A 53 -4.78 7.21 0.49
N ILE A 54 -6.09 7.08 0.74
CA ILE A 54 -7.12 7.81 -0.02
C ILE A 54 -6.98 9.31 0.24
N GLY A 55 -6.76 9.73 1.50
CA GLY A 55 -6.60 11.13 1.86
C GLY A 55 -5.42 11.82 1.16
N TYR A 56 -4.37 11.07 0.84
CA TYR A 56 -3.19 11.55 0.11
C TYR A 56 -3.21 11.22 -1.39
N ASP A 57 -4.27 10.60 -1.91
CA ASP A 57 -4.36 10.10 -3.29
C ASP A 57 -3.22 9.12 -3.68
N LEU A 58 -2.77 8.32 -2.70
CA LEU A 58 -1.68 7.35 -2.87
C LEU A 58 -2.17 5.94 -3.14
N MET A 59 -3.48 5.68 -3.05
CA MET A 59 -4.07 4.36 -3.33
C MET A 59 -3.75 3.86 -4.74
N VAL A 60 -3.60 4.78 -5.70
CA VAL A 60 -3.32 4.49 -7.11
C VAL A 60 -2.01 3.72 -7.34
N TYR A 61 -1.08 3.75 -6.38
CA TYR A 61 0.16 2.97 -6.41
C TYR A 61 -0.08 1.51 -6.01
N LEU A 62 -0.98 1.27 -5.06
CA LEU A 62 -1.21 -0.06 -4.46
C LEU A 62 -2.26 -0.87 -5.21
N ASP A 63 -3.26 -0.24 -5.82
CA ASP A 63 -4.25 -0.92 -6.65
C ASP A 63 -3.71 -1.26 -8.06
N GLY A 64 -2.66 -0.56 -8.50
CA GLY A 64 -2.05 -0.69 -9.82
C GLY A 64 -2.72 0.15 -10.91
N THR A 65 -3.59 1.09 -10.52
CA THR A 65 -4.19 2.08 -11.43
C THR A 65 -3.08 2.95 -12.04
N LEU A 66 -2.11 3.37 -11.23
CA LEU A 66 -0.93 4.08 -11.69
C LEU A 66 0.22 3.11 -11.99
N ARG A 67 0.37 2.74 -13.26
CA ARG A 67 1.47 1.87 -13.70
C ARG A 67 2.80 2.61 -13.69
N CYS A 68 3.86 1.89 -13.29
CA CYS A 68 5.23 2.38 -13.36
C CYS A 68 5.60 2.74 -14.82
N PRO A 69 5.99 4.00 -15.09
CA PRO A 69 6.48 4.38 -16.42
C PRO A 69 7.73 3.58 -16.77
N THR A 70 7.80 3.03 -17.99
CA THR A 70 8.98 2.25 -18.42
C THR A 70 9.85 3.12 -19.35
N PRO A 71 10.97 3.69 -18.86
CA PRO A 71 11.88 4.42 -19.73
C PRO A 71 12.61 3.44 -20.66
N THR A 72 12.52 3.69 -21.96
CA THR A 72 13.27 2.99 -23.02
C THR A 72 14.33 3.91 -23.64
N THR A 73 15.24 3.34 -24.44
CA THR A 73 16.24 4.10 -25.21
C THR A 73 15.55 5.17 -26.07
N GLY A 74 15.86 6.44 -25.82
CA GLY A 74 15.22 7.58 -26.49
C GLY A 74 14.00 8.18 -25.78
N SER A 75 13.68 7.73 -24.56
CA SER A 75 12.61 8.33 -23.75
C SER A 75 12.88 9.80 -23.46
N SER A 76 11.81 10.61 -23.49
CA SER A 76 11.90 12.02 -23.11
C SER A 76 12.29 12.20 -21.65
N THR A 77 12.94 13.31 -21.32
CA THR A 77 13.29 13.69 -19.94
C THR A 77 12.10 13.61 -18.98
N SER A 78 10.89 13.93 -19.47
CA SER A 78 9.64 13.83 -18.72
C SER A 78 9.31 12.40 -18.30
N ILE A 79 9.48 11.41 -19.18
CA ILE A 79 9.21 9.99 -18.84
C ILE A 79 10.21 9.49 -17.78
N VAL A 80 11.48 9.85 -17.92
CA VAL A 80 12.52 9.49 -16.95
C VAL A 80 12.24 10.11 -15.57
N ALA A 81 11.86 11.39 -15.54
CA ALA A 81 11.48 12.07 -14.29
C ALA A 81 10.25 11.45 -13.64
N ARG A 82 9.21 11.10 -14.43
CA ARG A 82 8.01 10.41 -13.93
C ARG A 82 8.32 9.03 -13.38
N TYR A 83 9.20 8.27 -14.02
CA TYR A 83 9.68 6.99 -13.50
C TYR A 83 10.39 7.16 -12.16
N ALA A 84 11.33 8.11 -12.08
CA ALA A 84 12.08 8.37 -10.85
C ALA A 84 11.16 8.79 -9.69
N HIS A 85 10.18 9.67 -9.97
CA HIS A 85 9.17 10.06 -8.98
C HIS A 85 8.32 8.86 -8.55
N TRP A 86 7.78 8.10 -9.51
CA TRP A 86 6.96 6.92 -9.22
C TRP A 86 7.70 5.93 -8.33
N TYR A 87 8.96 5.62 -8.67
CA TYR A 87 9.77 4.67 -7.93
C TYR A 87 10.07 5.15 -6.51
N ARG A 88 10.46 6.42 -6.34
CA ARG A 88 10.70 6.99 -5.00
C ARG A 88 9.43 6.99 -4.15
N GLN A 89 8.29 7.36 -4.72
CA GLN A 89 7.02 7.35 -4.01
C GLN A 89 6.59 5.93 -3.61
N ASP A 90 6.73 4.94 -4.50
CA ASP A 90 6.45 3.53 -4.19
C ASP A 90 7.33 3.00 -3.04
N GLN A 91 8.62 3.35 -3.01
CA GLN A 91 9.52 2.93 -1.93
C GLN A 91 9.19 3.60 -0.59
N LEU A 92 8.73 4.85 -0.58
CA LEU A 92 8.24 5.52 0.62
C LEU A 92 6.96 4.85 1.15
N LEU A 93 6.06 4.44 0.26
CA LEU A 93 4.86 3.69 0.61
C LEU A 93 5.19 2.30 1.15
N LEU A 94 6.14 1.59 0.53
CA LEU A 94 6.62 0.31 1.04
C LEU A 94 7.21 0.46 2.44
N ASN A 95 8.02 1.49 2.67
CA ASN A 95 8.55 1.79 4.01
C ASN A 95 7.44 2.11 5.02
N ALA A 96 6.40 2.83 4.61
CA ALA A 96 5.23 3.08 5.46
C ALA A 96 4.51 1.77 5.81
N ILE A 97 4.33 0.85 4.85
CA ILE A 97 3.76 -0.47 5.12
C ILE A 97 4.64 -1.20 6.15
N PHE A 98 5.96 -1.28 5.93
CA PHE A 98 6.90 -1.93 6.87
C PHE A 98 6.85 -1.32 8.28
N ALA A 99 6.87 0.01 8.39
CA ALA A 99 6.82 0.71 9.68
C ALA A 99 5.48 0.52 10.41
N SER A 100 4.41 0.27 9.67
CA SER A 100 3.06 0.06 10.22
C SER A 100 2.78 -1.36 10.72
N ILE A 101 3.72 -2.28 10.58
CA ILE A 101 3.52 -3.70 10.88
C ILE A 101 4.31 -4.10 12.13
N SER A 102 3.76 -5.04 12.90
CA SER A 102 4.44 -5.59 14.07
C SER A 102 5.66 -6.44 13.65
N GLU A 103 6.66 -6.51 14.53
CA GLU A 103 7.87 -7.31 14.31
C GLU A 103 7.54 -8.78 13.99
N ALA A 104 6.52 -9.35 14.67
CA ALA A 104 6.05 -10.70 14.43
C ALA A 104 5.45 -10.93 13.03
N SER A 105 4.98 -9.87 12.37
CA SER A 105 4.36 -9.95 11.03
C SER A 105 5.29 -9.46 9.92
N MET A 106 6.41 -8.82 10.25
CA MET A 106 7.41 -8.33 9.28
C MET A 106 7.96 -9.43 8.34
N PRO A 107 8.33 -10.64 8.82
CA PRO A 107 8.87 -11.68 7.96
C PRO A 107 7.91 -12.10 6.83
N LEU A 108 6.61 -11.86 6.98
CA LEU A 108 5.59 -12.23 6.00
C LEU A 108 5.68 -11.42 4.69
N ILE A 109 6.30 -10.24 4.73
CA ILE A 109 6.41 -9.34 3.58
C ILE A 109 7.84 -8.83 3.35
N ALA A 110 8.83 -9.28 4.12
CA ALA A 110 10.22 -8.80 3.99
C ALA A 110 10.81 -8.97 2.57
N MET A 111 10.29 -9.92 1.79
CA MET A 111 10.74 -10.21 0.43
C MET A 111 10.02 -9.40 -0.66
N THR A 112 9.00 -8.60 -0.31
CA THR A 112 8.28 -7.79 -1.30
C THR A 112 9.07 -6.54 -1.65
N THR A 113 9.18 -6.25 -2.95
CA THR A 113 10.00 -5.13 -3.46
C THR A 113 9.19 -3.89 -3.82
N THR A 114 7.86 -4.02 -3.92
CA THR A 114 6.94 -2.91 -4.24
C THR A 114 5.85 -2.78 -3.17
N SER A 115 5.31 -1.57 -3.00
CA SER A 115 4.22 -1.33 -2.05
C SER A 115 2.95 -2.13 -2.41
N ARG A 116 2.68 -2.27 -3.71
CA ARG A 116 1.59 -3.09 -4.25
C ARG A 116 1.72 -4.56 -3.87
N ASP A 117 2.90 -5.14 -4.03
CA ASP A 117 3.11 -6.56 -3.70
C ASP A 117 2.93 -6.76 -2.19
N ALA A 118 3.53 -5.91 -1.35
CA ALA A 118 3.34 -5.95 0.10
C ALA A 118 1.85 -5.91 0.47
N TRP A 119 1.10 -4.96 -0.08
CA TRP A 119 -0.32 -4.80 0.15
C TRP A 119 -1.15 -6.03 -0.24
N GLN A 120 -0.90 -6.58 -1.43
CA GLN A 120 -1.61 -7.76 -1.93
C GLN A 120 -1.23 -9.03 -1.16
N HIS A 121 0.02 -9.16 -0.73
CA HIS A 121 0.48 -10.26 0.11
C HIS A 121 -0.23 -10.24 1.46
N LEU A 122 -0.27 -9.10 2.16
CA LEU A 122 -1.01 -8.97 3.42
C LEU A 122 -2.49 -9.32 3.24
N ALA A 123 -3.13 -8.81 2.19
CA ALA A 123 -4.53 -9.09 1.92
C ALA A 123 -4.81 -10.59 1.73
N ARG A 124 -3.97 -11.29 0.99
CA ARG A 124 -4.10 -12.74 0.80
C ARG A 124 -3.88 -13.52 2.09
N LEU A 125 -2.82 -13.20 2.83
CA LEU A 125 -2.47 -13.90 4.07
C LEU A 125 -3.58 -13.81 5.11
N PHE A 126 -4.11 -12.61 5.34
CA PHE A 126 -5.15 -12.42 6.35
C PHE A 126 -6.54 -12.88 5.91
N ALA A 127 -6.84 -12.89 4.59
CA ALA A 127 -8.05 -13.52 4.06
C ALA A 127 -8.03 -15.04 4.20
N THR A 128 -6.88 -15.69 3.99
CA THR A 128 -6.75 -17.14 4.20
C THR A 128 -6.88 -17.50 5.67
N LYS A 129 -6.25 -16.72 6.57
CA LYS A 129 -6.36 -16.94 8.01
C LYS A 129 -7.80 -16.83 8.51
N SER A 130 -8.55 -15.82 8.07
CA SER A 130 -9.95 -15.67 8.47
C SER A 130 -10.82 -16.85 8.00
N ARG A 131 -10.59 -17.36 6.79
CA ARG A 131 -11.30 -18.53 6.27
C ARG A 131 -11.00 -19.79 7.09
N ALA A 132 -9.73 -20.04 7.40
CA ALA A 132 -9.32 -21.19 8.21
C ALA A 132 -9.92 -21.14 9.63
N GLN A 133 -9.93 -19.96 10.26
CA GLN A 133 -10.57 -19.78 11.57
C GLN A 133 -12.08 -20.04 11.53
N ILE A 134 -12.77 -19.57 10.48
CA ILE A 134 -14.20 -19.84 10.30
C ILE A 134 -14.48 -21.34 10.12
N MET A 135 -13.62 -22.05 9.37
CA MET A 135 -13.77 -23.50 9.18
C MET A 135 -13.55 -24.28 10.48
N GLN A 136 -12.47 -23.97 11.22
CA GLN A 136 -12.20 -24.60 12.52
C GLN A 136 -13.36 -24.39 13.49
N LEU A 137 -13.90 -23.17 13.58
CA LEU A 137 -15.02 -22.87 14.47
C LEU A 137 -16.28 -23.68 14.10
N LYS A 138 -16.53 -23.89 12.80
CA LYS A 138 -17.64 -24.73 12.34
C LYS A 138 -17.43 -26.20 12.73
N GLU A 139 -16.23 -26.72 12.54
CA GLU A 139 -15.87 -28.09 12.93
C GLU A 139 -16.05 -28.31 14.43
N ASP A 140 -15.51 -27.42 15.27
CA ASP A 140 -15.64 -27.48 16.72
C ASP A 140 -17.11 -27.46 17.16
N LEU A 141 -17.93 -26.58 16.58
CA LEU A 141 -19.37 -26.54 16.86
C LEU A 141 -20.07 -27.83 16.44
N THR A 142 -19.76 -28.39 15.28
CA THR A 142 -20.35 -29.67 14.85
C THR A 142 -19.95 -30.84 15.74
N LEU A 143 -18.68 -30.85 16.20
CA LEU A 143 -18.22 -31.85 17.16
C LEU A 143 -18.97 -31.73 18.47
N ILE A 144 -19.09 -30.51 19.01
CA ILE A 144 -19.84 -30.23 20.23
C ILE A 144 -21.30 -30.69 20.08
N GLN A 145 -21.99 -30.31 19.00
CA GLN A 145 -23.38 -30.76 18.74
C GLN A 145 -23.50 -32.28 18.68
N ARG A 146 -22.56 -32.97 18.01
CA ARG A 146 -22.54 -34.43 17.95
C ARG A 146 -22.32 -35.07 19.33
N HIS A 147 -21.48 -34.47 20.17
CA HIS A 147 -21.27 -34.92 21.55
C HIS A 147 -22.53 -34.74 22.39
N PHE A 148 -23.24 -33.61 22.28
CA PHE A 148 -24.51 -33.39 22.96
C PHE A 148 -25.59 -34.41 22.55
N HIS A 149 -25.71 -34.69 21.25
CA HIS A 149 -26.65 -35.72 20.78
C HIS A 149 -26.35 -37.12 21.35
N ARG A 150 -25.07 -37.52 21.39
CA ARG A 150 -24.67 -38.81 21.99
C ARG A 150 -24.95 -38.93 23.48
N VAL A 151 -24.78 -37.84 24.24
CA VAL A 151 -25.13 -37.83 25.68
C VAL A 151 -26.64 -37.92 25.87
N SER A 152 -27.43 -37.21 25.06
CA SER A 152 -28.89 -37.29 25.14
C SER A 152 -29.44 -38.68 24.80
N GLU A 153 -28.83 -39.39 23.84
CA GLU A 153 -29.20 -40.78 23.51
C GLU A 153 -28.91 -41.74 24.67
N PHE A 154 -27.78 -41.59 25.36
CA PHE A 154 -27.45 -42.42 26.52
C PHE A 154 -28.40 -42.20 27.70
N LEU A 155 -28.83 -40.96 27.93
CA LEU A 155 -29.78 -40.62 29.00
C LEU A 155 -31.20 -41.09 28.72
N HIS A 156 -31.58 -41.30 27.45
CA HIS A 156 -32.91 -41.78 27.08
C HIS A 156 -33.02 -43.32 27.06
N ALA A 157 -31.89 -44.01 27.20
CA ALA A 157 -31.78 -45.47 27.20
C ALA A 157 -31.80 -46.10 28.62
N VAL A 158 -32.10 -45.32 29.66
CA VAL A 158 -32.31 -45.74 31.06
C VAL A 158 -33.78 -45.55 31.43
#